data_AF-A0A423UE00-F1
#
_entry.id   AF-A0A423UE00-F1
#
_cell.length_a   1.000
_cell.length_b   1.000
_cell.length_c   1.000
_cell.angle_alpha   90.00
_cell.angle_beta   90.00
_cell.angle_gamma   90.00
#
_symmetry.space_group_name_H-M   'P 1'
#
loop_
_entity.id
_entity.type
_entity.pdbx_description
1 polymer ?
#
loop_
_entity_poly.entity_id
_entity_poly.type
_entity_poly.pdbx_seq_one_letter_code
_entity_poly.pdbx_strand_id
1 'polypeptide(L)'
;MADPQVYASDLKGFQAQLDRIRADIRNLHTPTDSQFERTAQRTLELVDNLDARVDAAIQSRSYTTSQIDSKDAATLSSANAHTDSYAEPKIGILPANKGGTNTTNGYANLFSTGPYRAAWLLSDGTLGTSQSSRTVKTDFHEPDISLEQLRAVDWIGYRYINDVNQNGDSALPRIGMIAEELDDAGLGIFVVYDDETLEPVSIDYATLSVAAMHMARLAHDRIDALEARIQNLENKEES
;
A
#
# COMPACT_ATOMS: atom_id res chain seq x y z
N MET A 1 -29.44 73.44 71.48
CA MET A 1 -29.40 72.16 72.20
C MET A 1 -29.89 71.10 71.24
N ALA A 2 -29.04 70.14 70.86
CA ALA A 2 -29.47 69.01 70.04
C ALA A 2 -30.42 68.13 70.87
N ASP A 3 -31.53 67.72 70.26
CA ASP A 3 -32.61 66.99 70.91
C ASP A 3 -32.16 65.57 71.31
N PRO A 4 -32.20 65.19 72.61
CA PRO A 4 -31.81 63.87 73.08
C PRO A 4 -32.63 62.71 72.49
N GLN A 5 -33.76 62.97 71.82
CA GLN A 5 -34.52 61.92 71.12
C GLN A 5 -33.86 61.44 69.82
N VAL A 6 -33.08 62.27 69.12
CA VAL A 6 -32.46 61.92 67.82
C VAL A 6 -31.29 60.94 68.01
N TYR A 7 -30.50 61.10 69.08
CA TYR A 7 -29.39 60.20 69.37
C TYR A 7 -29.84 58.79 69.82
N ALA A 8 -31.01 58.69 70.45
CA ALA A 8 -31.54 57.40 70.91
C ALA A 8 -32.15 56.56 69.76
N SER A 9 -32.69 57.20 68.71
CA SER A 9 -33.17 56.49 67.52
C SER A 9 -32.01 55.95 66.67
N ASP A 10 -30.94 56.73 66.52
CA ASP A 10 -29.77 56.33 65.71
C ASP A 10 -29.00 55.16 66.36
N LEU A 11 -28.86 55.16 67.70
CA LEU A 11 -28.24 54.06 68.45
C LEU A 11 -29.04 52.74 68.34
N LYS A 12 -30.37 52.81 68.34
CA LYS A 12 -31.25 51.64 68.13
C LYS A 12 -31.15 51.11 66.69
N GLY A 13 -31.07 52.01 65.70
CA GLY A 13 -30.85 51.63 64.30
C GLY A 13 -29.50 50.93 64.11
N PHE A 14 -28.45 51.41 64.76
CA PHE A 14 -27.11 50.84 64.67
C PHE A 14 -27.01 49.46 65.35
N GLN A 15 -27.65 49.28 66.51
CA GLN A 15 -27.73 47.97 67.17
C GLN A 15 -28.47 46.94 66.30
N ALA A 16 -29.59 47.33 65.68
CA ALA A 16 -30.32 46.44 64.77
C ALA A 16 -29.49 46.05 63.52
N GLN A 17 -28.63 46.94 63.03
CA GLN A 17 -27.71 46.64 61.93
C GLN A 17 -26.60 45.69 62.36
N LEU A 18 -25.99 45.90 63.53
CA LEU A 18 -24.96 45.00 64.06
C LEU A 18 -25.50 43.59 64.33
N ASP A 19 -26.73 43.47 64.82
CA ASP A 19 -27.36 42.17 65.06
C ASP A 19 -27.68 41.43 63.76
N ARG A 20 -28.08 42.15 62.70
CA ARG A 20 -28.21 41.57 61.34
C ARG A 20 -26.87 41.10 60.79
N ILE A 21 -25.84 41.94 60.84
CA ILE A 21 -24.49 41.58 60.36
C ILE A 21 -23.97 40.35 61.13
N ARG A 22 -24.20 40.27 62.44
CA ARG A 22 -23.80 39.12 63.27
C ARG A 22 -24.63 37.86 62.96
N ALA A 23 -25.86 37.98 62.48
CA ALA A 23 -26.64 36.86 61.98
C ALA A 23 -26.14 36.38 60.60
N ASP A 24 -25.86 37.32 59.70
CA ASP A 24 -25.38 37.02 58.35
C ASP A 24 -23.98 36.38 58.36
N ILE A 25 -23.07 36.87 59.22
CA ILE A 25 -21.74 36.26 59.41
C ILE A 25 -21.83 34.83 59.94
N ARG A 26 -22.79 34.53 60.83
CA ARG A 26 -23.04 33.15 61.31
C ARG A 26 -23.56 32.25 60.20
N ASN A 27 -24.43 32.76 59.34
CA ASN A 27 -24.94 32.01 58.19
C ASN A 27 -23.87 31.77 57.11
N LEU A 28 -22.83 32.62 57.03
CA LEU A 28 -21.71 32.50 56.09
C LEU A 28 -20.60 31.55 56.56
N HIS A 29 -20.31 31.48 57.86
CA HIS A 29 -19.21 30.67 58.41
C HIS A 29 -19.53 29.20 58.63
N THR A 30 -20.80 28.82 58.56
CA THR A 30 -21.22 27.42 58.65
C THR A 30 -21.71 27.04 57.25
N PRO A 31 -20.99 26.21 56.49
CA PRO A 31 -21.60 25.52 55.36
C PRO A 31 -22.83 24.84 55.95
N THR A 32 -24.03 25.35 55.63
CA THR A 32 -25.26 24.77 56.19
C THR A 32 -25.24 23.29 55.85
N ASP A 33 -25.60 22.40 56.77
CA ASP A 33 -25.64 20.95 56.52
C ASP A 33 -26.29 20.63 55.16
N SER A 34 -27.30 21.42 54.76
CA SER A 34 -27.95 21.37 53.46
C SER A 34 -27.06 21.54 52.21
N GLN A 35 -25.96 22.28 52.26
CA GLN A 35 -25.02 22.46 51.14
C GLN A 35 -24.05 21.28 51.06
N PHE A 36 -23.57 20.81 52.22
CA PHE A 36 -22.75 19.61 52.28
C PHE A 36 -23.54 18.37 51.87
N GLU A 37 -24.78 18.23 52.34
CA GLU A 37 -25.73 17.19 51.93
C GLU A 37 -26.00 17.23 50.44
N ARG A 38 -26.22 18.41 49.84
CA ARG A 38 -26.40 18.56 48.38
C ARG A 38 -25.17 18.14 47.58
N THR A 39 -23.98 18.50 48.04
CA THR A 39 -22.73 18.07 47.37
C THR A 39 -22.51 16.56 47.54
N ALA A 40 -22.71 16.01 48.74
CA ALA A 40 -22.59 14.58 48.99
C ALA A 40 -23.60 13.77 48.15
N GLN A 41 -24.85 14.25 48.06
CA GLN A 41 -25.89 13.63 47.24
C GLN A 41 -25.53 13.68 45.76
N ARG A 42 -24.99 14.80 45.27
CA ARG A 42 -24.52 14.92 43.88
C ARG A 42 -23.32 14.03 43.58
N THR A 43 -22.40 13.87 44.53
CA THR A 43 -21.28 12.94 44.41
C THR A 43 -21.75 11.49 44.38
N LEU A 44 -22.72 11.12 45.22
CA LEU A 44 -23.33 9.79 45.21
C LEU A 44 -24.05 9.52 43.88
N GLU A 45 -24.87 10.46 43.39
CA GLU A 45 -25.53 10.34 42.09
C GLU A 45 -24.54 10.19 40.93
N LEU A 46 -23.41 10.90 40.97
CA LEU A 46 -22.36 10.78 39.95
C LEU A 46 -21.66 9.42 40.00
N VAL A 47 -21.42 8.88 41.20
CA VAL A 47 -20.79 7.56 41.39
C VAL A 47 -21.77 6.45 41.00
N ASP A 48 -23.03 6.53 41.44
CA ASP A 48 -24.08 5.56 41.13
C ASP A 48 -24.37 5.46 39.62
N ASN A 49 -24.12 6.55 38.88
CA ASN A 49 -24.31 6.59 37.43
C ASN A 49 -23.02 6.36 36.63
N LEU A 50 -21.86 6.25 37.29
CA LEU A 50 -20.57 6.15 36.61
C LEU A 50 -20.46 4.85 35.81
N ASP A 51 -20.86 3.73 36.40
CA ASP A 51 -20.79 2.41 35.75
C ASP A 51 -21.65 2.37 34.49
N ALA A 52 -22.89 2.86 34.57
CA ALA A 52 -23.79 2.93 33.41
C ALA A 52 -23.24 3.84 32.29
N ARG A 53 -22.57 4.95 32.64
CA ARG A 53 -21.93 5.84 31.66
C ARG A 53 -20.72 5.21 31.00
N VAL A 54 -19.90 4.50 31.78
CA VAL A 54 -18.74 3.77 31.28
C VAL A 54 -19.18 2.64 30.35
N ASP A 55 -20.20 1.87 30.75
CA ASP A 55 -20.77 0.80 29.91
C ASP A 55 -21.33 1.33 28.60
N ALA A 56 -22.10 2.43 28.64
CA ALA A 56 -22.61 3.08 27.43
C ALA A 56 -21.48 3.61 26.53
N ALA A 57 -20.39 4.14 27.12
CA ALA A 57 -19.23 4.59 26.36
C ALA A 57 -18.48 3.42 25.71
N ILE A 58 -18.29 2.30 26.42
CA ILE A 58 -17.66 1.09 25.89
C ILE A 58 -18.51 0.51 24.76
N GLN A 59 -19.82 0.38 24.95
CA GLN A 59 -20.72 -0.16 23.92
C GLN A 59 -20.80 0.72 22.66
N SER A 60 -20.68 2.04 22.80
CA SER A 60 -20.77 2.97 21.66
C SER A 60 -19.44 3.15 20.92
N ARG A 61 -18.30 2.88 21.56
CA ARG A 61 -16.97 3.20 21.02
C ARG A 61 -16.04 2.01 20.85
N SER A 62 -16.41 0.85 21.37
CA SER A 62 -15.58 -0.35 21.32
C SER A 62 -16.37 -1.51 20.74
N TYR A 63 -15.65 -2.43 20.09
CA TYR A 63 -16.20 -3.70 19.66
C TYR A 63 -15.74 -4.80 20.61
N THR A 64 -16.61 -5.77 20.88
CA THR A 64 -16.20 -7.04 21.46
C THR A 64 -15.41 -7.85 20.44
N THR A 65 -14.59 -8.80 20.88
CA THR A 65 -13.86 -9.72 19.99
C THR A 65 -14.81 -10.38 18.98
N SER A 66 -15.98 -10.84 19.40
CA SER A 66 -16.99 -11.43 18.49
C SER A 66 -17.55 -10.44 17.47
N GLN A 67 -17.71 -9.15 17.83
CA GLN A 67 -18.14 -8.11 16.89
C GLN A 67 -17.04 -7.78 15.87
N ILE A 68 -15.77 -7.81 16.28
CA ILE A 68 -14.61 -7.69 15.39
C ILE A 68 -14.59 -8.88 14.44
N ASP A 69 -14.63 -10.11 14.97
CA ASP A 69 -14.62 -11.34 14.17
C ASP A 69 -15.79 -11.38 13.17
N SER A 70 -16.97 -10.90 13.56
CA SER A 70 -18.15 -10.84 12.68
C SER A 70 -18.00 -9.79 11.57
N LYS A 71 -17.36 -8.65 11.86
CA LYS A 71 -17.06 -7.61 10.86
C LYS A 71 -15.97 -8.04 9.90
N ASP A 72 -14.95 -8.73 10.40
CA ASP A 72 -13.91 -9.33 9.58
C ASP A 72 -14.51 -10.41 8.70
N ALA A 73 -15.36 -11.29 9.24
CA ALA A 73 -16.08 -12.30 8.46
C ALA A 73 -17.00 -11.69 7.40
N ALA A 74 -17.68 -10.57 7.69
CA ALA A 74 -18.50 -9.87 6.70
C ALA A 74 -17.64 -9.22 5.59
N THR A 75 -16.48 -8.67 5.95
CA THR A 75 -15.52 -8.08 4.99
C THR A 75 -14.87 -9.17 4.12
N LEU A 76 -14.42 -10.26 4.73
CA LEU A 76 -13.92 -11.47 4.06
C LEU A 76 -14.99 -12.10 3.18
N SER A 77 -16.24 -12.20 3.66
CA SER A 77 -17.35 -12.69 2.86
C SER A 77 -17.65 -11.78 1.69
N SER A 78 -17.49 -10.46 1.84
CA SER A 78 -17.67 -9.49 0.74
C SER A 78 -16.53 -9.56 -0.27
N ALA A 79 -15.29 -9.77 0.19
CA ALA A 79 -14.13 -10.02 -0.67
C ALA A 79 -14.25 -11.37 -1.42
N ASN A 80 -14.80 -12.38 -0.76
CA ASN A 80 -15.09 -13.68 -1.35
C ASN A 80 -16.36 -13.67 -2.22
N ALA A 81 -17.28 -12.74 -2.02
CA ALA A 81 -18.53 -12.61 -2.79
C ALA A 81 -18.36 -11.92 -4.15
N HIS A 82 -17.15 -11.52 -4.54
CA HIS A 82 -16.81 -11.24 -5.94
C HIS A 82 -16.64 -12.55 -6.76
N THR A 83 -17.37 -13.60 -6.37
CA THR A 83 -17.63 -14.81 -7.16
C THR A 83 -18.79 -14.54 -8.11
N ASP A 84 -18.48 -13.90 -9.23
CA ASP A 84 -19.39 -13.87 -10.36
C ASP A 84 -19.39 -15.27 -11.00
N SER A 85 -20.46 -16.05 -10.80
CA SER A 85 -20.82 -17.33 -11.48
C SER A 85 -19.80 -18.48 -11.54
N TYR A 86 -18.57 -18.29 -11.09
CA TYR A 86 -17.51 -19.29 -11.01
C TYR A 86 -16.96 -19.24 -9.58
N ALA A 87 -17.19 -20.30 -8.82
CA ALA A 87 -16.80 -20.41 -7.43
C ALA A 87 -15.29 -20.11 -7.24
N GLU A 88 -14.99 -19.36 -6.17
CA GLU A 88 -13.70 -18.83 -5.71
C GLU A 88 -13.22 -17.49 -6.32
N PRO A 89 -12.82 -16.51 -5.48
CA PRO A 89 -12.09 -15.34 -5.95
C PRO A 89 -10.76 -15.81 -6.60
N LYS A 90 -10.57 -15.46 -7.86
CA LYS A 90 -9.40 -15.86 -8.66
C LYS A 90 -8.10 -15.17 -8.21
N ILE A 91 -8.24 -14.13 -7.39
CA ILE A 91 -7.18 -13.39 -6.69
C ILE A 91 -7.66 -13.21 -5.25
N GLY A 92 -6.96 -13.80 -4.27
CA GLY A 92 -7.33 -13.79 -2.85
C GLY A 92 -6.21 -13.27 -1.96
N ILE A 93 -6.56 -12.78 -0.76
CA ILE A 93 -5.58 -12.29 0.22
C ILE A 93 -4.95 -13.49 0.93
N LEU A 94 -3.62 -13.49 1.08
CA LEU A 94 -2.89 -14.52 1.81
C LEU A 94 -3.25 -14.48 3.31
N PRO A 95 -3.17 -15.61 4.05
CA PRO A 95 -3.37 -15.63 5.48
C PRO A 95 -2.50 -14.59 6.21
N ALA A 96 -2.95 -14.10 7.37
CA ALA A 96 -2.35 -12.99 8.10
C ALA A 96 -0.84 -13.12 8.41
N ASN A 97 -0.29 -14.33 8.34
CA ASN A 97 1.12 -14.63 8.58
C ASN A 97 1.98 -14.76 7.30
N LYS A 98 1.39 -14.60 6.12
CA LYS A 98 2.10 -14.67 4.83
C LYS A 98 2.17 -13.33 4.10
N GLY A 99 1.17 -12.46 4.28
CA GLY A 99 1.09 -11.14 3.63
C GLY A 99 0.95 -11.23 2.11
N GLY A 100 0.17 -10.33 1.49
CA GLY A 100 0.06 -10.24 0.02
C GLY A 100 -1.13 -10.99 -0.59
N THR A 101 -1.07 -11.23 -1.90
CA THR A 101 -2.19 -11.72 -2.73
C THR A 101 -1.77 -12.98 -3.50
N ASN A 102 -2.63 -13.98 -3.62
CA ASN A 102 -2.40 -15.22 -4.37
C ASN A 102 -3.49 -15.45 -5.43
N THR A 103 -3.17 -16.18 -6.48
CA THR A 103 -4.16 -16.76 -7.40
C THR A 103 -4.53 -18.18 -6.96
N THR A 104 -5.81 -18.48 -6.84
CA THR A 104 -6.26 -19.84 -6.52
C THR A 104 -6.21 -20.71 -7.78
N ASN A 105 -5.33 -21.71 -7.81
CA ASN A 105 -5.27 -22.75 -8.86
C ASN A 105 -5.01 -22.24 -10.29
N GLY A 106 -4.10 -21.28 -10.45
CA GLY A 106 -3.75 -20.70 -11.76
C GLY A 106 -3.37 -21.74 -12.84
N TYR A 107 -2.73 -22.86 -12.46
CA TYR A 107 -2.37 -23.94 -13.38
C TYR A 107 -3.58 -24.65 -14.01
N ALA A 108 -4.62 -24.96 -13.22
CA ALA A 108 -5.79 -25.68 -13.74
C ALA A 108 -6.83 -24.75 -14.39
N ASN A 109 -6.70 -23.43 -14.22
CA ASN A 109 -7.55 -22.43 -14.87
C ASN A 109 -7.10 -22.22 -16.33
N LEU A 110 -7.48 -23.16 -17.19
CA LEU A 110 -7.13 -23.13 -18.61
C LEU A 110 -7.88 -22.00 -19.34
N PHE A 111 -7.15 -21.24 -20.15
CA PHE A 111 -7.73 -20.24 -21.06
C PHE A 111 -8.42 -20.95 -22.24
N SER A 112 -9.68 -21.34 -22.06
CA SER A 112 -10.45 -22.08 -23.07
C SER A 112 -11.33 -21.20 -23.95
N THR A 113 -11.64 -19.96 -23.53
CA THR A 113 -12.49 -19.02 -24.28
C THR A 113 -12.03 -17.56 -24.13
N GLY A 114 -12.12 -16.79 -25.22
CA GLY A 114 -11.83 -15.35 -25.24
C GLY A 114 -10.38 -14.96 -25.57
N PRO A 115 -10.12 -13.66 -25.85
CA PRO A 115 -8.78 -13.15 -26.09
C PRO A 115 -7.97 -13.09 -24.78
N TYR A 116 -6.72 -13.54 -24.82
CA TYR A 116 -5.79 -13.46 -23.69
C TYR A 116 -4.93 -12.19 -23.76
N ARG A 117 -4.48 -11.68 -22.61
CA ARG A 117 -3.53 -10.58 -22.49
C ARG A 117 -2.48 -10.90 -21.45
N ALA A 118 -1.24 -10.51 -21.69
CA ALA A 118 -0.20 -10.52 -20.67
C ALA A 118 -0.49 -9.40 -19.65
N ALA A 119 -0.43 -9.75 -18.37
CA ALA A 119 -0.49 -8.80 -17.27
C ALA A 119 0.93 -8.39 -16.86
N TRP A 120 1.06 -7.14 -16.43
CA TRP A 120 2.28 -6.53 -15.92
C TRP A 120 2.04 -6.04 -14.50
N LEU A 121 3.08 -5.99 -13.68
CA LEU A 121 3.04 -5.51 -12.31
C LEU A 121 3.94 -4.27 -12.21
N LEU A 122 3.39 -3.16 -11.73
CA LEU A 122 4.17 -1.98 -11.35
C LEU A 122 4.81 -2.20 -9.97
N SER A 123 5.89 -1.47 -9.66
CA SER A 123 6.57 -1.57 -8.35
C SER A 123 5.65 -1.27 -7.15
N ASP A 124 4.60 -0.48 -7.35
CA ASP A 124 3.57 -0.18 -6.33
C ASP A 124 2.56 -1.33 -6.11
N GLY A 125 2.71 -2.44 -6.83
CA GLY A 125 1.81 -3.60 -6.76
C GLY A 125 0.62 -3.55 -7.72
N THR A 126 0.48 -2.51 -8.54
CA THR A 126 -0.62 -2.38 -9.51
C THR A 126 -0.46 -3.37 -10.66
N LEU A 127 -1.50 -4.19 -10.88
CA LEU A 127 -1.60 -5.07 -12.06
C LEU A 127 -2.26 -4.34 -13.24
N GLY A 128 -1.65 -4.44 -14.41
CA GLY A 128 -2.14 -3.80 -15.64
C GLY A 128 -1.75 -4.54 -16.91
N THR A 129 -1.96 -3.90 -18.06
CA THR A 129 -1.54 -4.42 -19.37
C THR A 129 -0.75 -3.37 -20.13
N SER A 130 0.34 -3.74 -20.79
CA SER A 130 1.08 -2.81 -21.65
C SER A 130 0.33 -2.54 -22.95
N GLN A 131 0.08 -1.26 -23.25
CA GLN A 131 -0.58 -0.84 -24.48
C GLN A 131 0.46 -0.54 -25.57
N SER A 132 0.26 -1.06 -26.78
CA SER A 132 1.15 -0.83 -27.93
C SER A 132 0.42 -0.26 -29.13
N SER A 133 -0.28 0.87 -28.93
CA SER A 133 -0.98 1.61 -29.99
C SER A 133 -0.35 2.99 -30.21
N ARG A 134 -0.33 3.45 -31.47
CA ARG A 134 0.07 4.83 -31.81
C ARG A 134 -0.85 5.89 -31.19
N THR A 135 -2.06 5.53 -30.79
CA THR A 135 -3.01 6.45 -30.15
C THR A 135 -2.64 6.79 -28.71
N VAL A 136 -1.76 6.01 -28.08
CA VAL A 136 -1.34 6.17 -26.68
C VAL A 136 0.18 6.33 -26.53
N LYS A 137 0.92 6.34 -27.64
CA LYS A 137 2.38 6.51 -27.69
C LYS A 137 2.74 7.76 -28.48
N THR A 138 3.80 8.45 -28.08
CA THR A 138 4.35 9.65 -28.73
C THR A 138 5.86 9.52 -28.87
N ASP A 139 6.51 10.54 -29.46
CA ASP A 139 7.97 10.71 -29.50
C ASP A 139 8.72 9.52 -30.11
N PHE A 140 8.20 9.01 -31.23
CA PHE A 140 8.79 7.88 -31.95
C PHE A 140 10.17 8.25 -32.51
N HIS A 141 11.20 7.55 -32.04
CA HIS A 141 12.57 7.64 -32.53
C HIS A 141 13.24 6.26 -32.48
N GLU A 142 14.33 6.10 -33.21
CA GLU A 142 15.19 4.91 -33.07
C GLU A 142 16.10 5.10 -31.85
N PRO A 143 16.23 4.09 -30.98
CA PRO A 143 17.10 4.19 -29.81
C PRO A 143 18.57 4.22 -30.25
N ASP A 144 19.40 4.96 -29.51
CA ASP A 144 20.85 5.01 -29.72
C ASP A 144 21.51 3.78 -29.06
N ILE A 145 21.32 2.62 -29.70
CA ILE A 145 21.86 1.33 -29.25
C ILE A 145 22.62 0.72 -30.42
N SER A 146 23.91 0.48 -30.24
CA SER A 146 24.76 -0.12 -31.26
C SER A 146 24.66 -1.65 -31.27
N LEU A 147 24.95 -2.24 -32.42
CA LEU A 147 25.06 -3.69 -32.55
C LEU A 147 26.22 -4.27 -31.72
N GLU A 148 27.27 -3.48 -31.48
CA GLU A 148 28.39 -3.88 -30.64
C GLU A 148 27.95 -4.08 -29.19
N GLN A 149 27.18 -3.13 -28.63
CA GLN A 149 26.62 -3.25 -27.28
C GLN A 149 25.71 -4.47 -27.15
N LEU A 150 24.80 -4.68 -28.11
CA LEU A 150 23.89 -5.83 -28.08
C LEU A 150 24.60 -7.19 -28.20
N ARG A 151 25.83 -7.22 -28.74
CA ARG A 151 26.66 -8.42 -28.85
C ARG A 151 27.62 -8.60 -27.68
N ALA A 152 27.78 -7.59 -26.83
CA ALA A 152 28.73 -7.61 -25.72
C ALA A 152 28.28 -8.57 -24.60
N VAL A 153 26.97 -8.83 -24.50
CA VAL A 153 26.39 -9.73 -23.49
C VAL A 153 25.88 -11.00 -24.15
N ASP A 154 26.21 -12.14 -23.56
CA ASP A 154 25.78 -13.46 -24.03
C ASP A 154 24.81 -14.12 -23.03
N TRP A 155 24.04 -15.08 -23.51
CA TRP A 155 23.22 -15.92 -22.65
C TRP A 155 24.07 -16.90 -21.82
N ILE A 156 23.62 -17.17 -20.61
CA ILE A 156 24.25 -18.11 -19.68
C ILE A 156 23.22 -19.10 -19.10
N GLY A 157 23.73 -20.27 -18.73
CA GLY A 157 22.99 -21.23 -17.91
C GLY A 157 23.22 -20.94 -16.43
N TYR A 158 22.16 -20.89 -15.64
CA TYR A 158 22.25 -20.63 -14.20
C TYR A 158 21.24 -21.46 -13.40
N ARG A 159 21.42 -21.46 -12.07
CA ARG A 159 20.45 -21.99 -11.11
C ARG A 159 20.25 -20.95 -10.02
N TYR A 160 19.04 -20.82 -9.50
CA TYR A 160 18.78 -19.91 -8.38
C TYR A 160 19.44 -20.44 -7.11
N ILE A 161 20.15 -19.57 -6.39
CA ILE A 161 20.81 -19.93 -5.11
C ILE A 161 19.79 -20.54 -4.14
N ASN A 162 18.59 -19.96 -4.05
CA ASN A 162 17.54 -20.47 -3.17
C ASN A 162 17.10 -21.91 -3.54
N ASP A 163 16.96 -22.19 -4.84
CA ASP A 163 16.59 -23.53 -5.32
C ASP A 163 17.72 -24.55 -5.07
N VAL A 164 18.98 -24.15 -5.28
CA VAL A 164 20.15 -24.98 -4.95
C VAL A 164 20.23 -25.27 -3.45
N ASN A 165 19.98 -24.26 -2.60
CA ASN A 165 19.99 -24.45 -1.15
C ASN A 165 18.87 -25.39 -0.67
N GLN A 166 17.71 -25.40 -1.34
CA GLN A 166 16.59 -26.27 -0.97
C GLN A 166 16.68 -27.68 -1.56
N ASN A 167 17.10 -27.79 -2.83
CA ASN A 167 16.99 -29.01 -3.64
C ASN A 167 18.34 -29.58 -4.10
N GLY A 168 19.46 -28.92 -3.79
CA GLY A 168 20.81 -29.37 -4.12
C GLY A 168 20.99 -29.59 -5.62
N ASP A 169 21.45 -30.78 -5.99
CA ASP A 169 21.67 -31.17 -7.39
C ASP A 169 20.37 -31.29 -8.20
N SER A 170 19.21 -31.36 -7.54
CA SER A 170 17.90 -31.38 -8.22
C SER A 170 17.36 -29.99 -8.57
N ALA A 171 18.09 -28.92 -8.23
CA ALA A 171 17.71 -27.56 -8.59
C ALA A 171 17.62 -27.37 -10.10
N LEU A 172 16.58 -26.67 -10.54
CA LEU A 172 16.23 -26.58 -11.96
C LEU A 172 17.17 -25.62 -12.70
N PRO A 173 17.82 -26.08 -13.80
CA PRO A 173 18.60 -25.19 -14.64
C PRO A 173 17.70 -24.19 -15.37
N ARG A 174 18.20 -22.98 -15.51
CA ARG A 174 17.60 -21.86 -16.23
C ARG A 174 18.58 -21.30 -17.24
N ILE A 175 18.05 -20.56 -18.20
CA ILE A 175 18.80 -19.85 -19.22
C ILE A 175 18.37 -18.39 -19.14
N GLY A 176 19.32 -17.47 -19.23
CA GLY A 176 19.05 -16.04 -19.21
C GLY A 176 20.33 -15.24 -19.41
N MET A 177 20.29 -13.98 -19.01
CA MET A 177 21.41 -13.04 -19.01
C MET A 177 21.53 -12.41 -17.61
N ILE A 178 22.64 -11.71 -17.35
CA ILE A 178 22.90 -11.00 -16.10
C ILE A 178 22.58 -9.52 -16.28
N ALA A 179 21.79 -8.94 -15.36
CA ALA A 179 21.29 -7.58 -15.49
C ALA A 179 22.44 -6.55 -15.42
N GLU A 180 23.39 -6.80 -14.53
CA GLU A 180 24.60 -6.00 -14.33
C GLU A 180 25.47 -5.98 -15.59
N GLU A 181 25.61 -7.12 -16.30
CA GLU A 181 26.36 -7.17 -17.56
C GLU A 181 25.67 -6.38 -18.68
N LEU A 182 24.33 -6.33 -18.70
CA LEU A 182 23.59 -5.46 -19.63
C LEU A 182 23.82 -3.99 -19.30
N ASP A 183 23.75 -3.63 -18.02
CA ASP A 183 23.98 -2.26 -17.57
C ASP A 183 25.39 -1.78 -17.93
N ASP A 184 26.41 -2.58 -17.62
CA ASP A 184 27.81 -2.32 -17.95
C ASP A 184 28.06 -2.17 -19.45
N ALA A 185 27.29 -2.87 -20.29
CA ALA A 185 27.33 -2.74 -21.76
C ALA A 185 26.61 -1.49 -22.28
N GLY A 186 26.07 -0.64 -21.39
CA GLY A 186 25.26 0.52 -21.75
C GLY A 186 23.87 0.17 -22.27
N LEU A 187 23.35 -1.01 -21.90
CA LEU A 187 22.03 -1.51 -22.28
C LEU A 187 20.99 -1.36 -21.15
N GLY A 188 21.21 -0.41 -20.23
CA GLY A 188 20.35 -0.17 -19.07
C GLY A 188 18.87 0.08 -19.39
N ILE A 189 18.51 0.43 -20.63
CA ILE A 189 17.11 0.53 -21.08
C ILE A 189 16.34 -0.80 -21.02
N PHE A 190 17.04 -1.94 -20.99
CA PHE A 190 16.46 -3.27 -20.83
C PHE A 190 16.57 -3.79 -19.39
N VAL A 191 17.17 -3.00 -18.48
CA VAL A 191 17.40 -3.37 -17.08
C VAL A 191 16.30 -2.78 -16.22
N VAL A 192 15.84 -3.57 -15.26
CA VAL A 192 14.96 -3.12 -14.18
C VAL A 192 15.83 -2.94 -12.95
N TYR A 193 15.76 -1.74 -12.37
CA TYR A 193 16.52 -1.36 -11.20
C TYR A 193 15.63 -1.42 -9.96
N ASP A 194 16.25 -1.70 -8.82
CA ASP A 194 15.61 -1.56 -7.52
C ASP A 194 15.34 -0.09 -7.23
N ASP A 195 14.12 0.23 -6.78
CA ASP A 195 13.67 1.61 -6.59
C ASP A 195 14.44 2.34 -5.46
N GLU A 196 15.03 1.61 -4.50
CA GLU A 196 15.73 2.20 -3.34
C GLU A 196 17.24 2.27 -3.56
N THR A 197 17.84 1.16 -3.98
CA THR A 197 19.30 1.01 -4.12
C THR A 197 19.81 1.43 -5.50
N LEU A 198 18.92 1.52 -6.50
CA LEU A 198 19.26 1.77 -7.90
C LEU A 198 20.20 0.72 -8.51
N GLU A 199 20.32 -0.44 -7.89
CA GLU A 199 21.10 -1.56 -8.41
C GLU A 199 20.28 -2.33 -9.46
N PRO A 200 20.91 -2.88 -10.51
CA PRO A 200 20.27 -3.81 -11.43
C PRO A 200 19.70 -5.02 -10.70
N VAL A 201 18.42 -5.35 -10.91
CA VAL A 201 17.79 -6.53 -10.24
C VAL A 201 17.08 -7.47 -11.20
N SER A 202 16.74 -7.02 -12.40
CA SER A 202 16.08 -7.86 -13.40
C SER A 202 16.29 -7.31 -14.81
N ILE A 203 15.86 -8.09 -15.80
CA ILE A 203 15.89 -7.72 -17.22
C ILE A 203 14.45 -7.71 -17.72
N ASP A 204 14.05 -6.66 -18.43
CA ASP A 204 12.83 -6.63 -19.23
C ASP A 204 13.04 -7.45 -20.50
N TYR A 205 12.94 -8.78 -20.36
CA TYR A 205 13.09 -9.72 -21.46
C TYR A 205 12.07 -9.50 -22.59
N ALA A 206 10.90 -8.91 -22.32
CA ALA A 206 9.92 -8.63 -23.36
C ALA A 206 10.42 -7.50 -24.27
N THR A 207 10.93 -6.42 -23.68
CA THR A 207 11.50 -5.31 -24.46
C THR A 207 12.82 -5.74 -25.13
N LEU A 208 13.65 -6.53 -24.46
CA LEU A 208 14.87 -7.11 -25.06
C LEU A 208 14.56 -7.97 -26.29
N SER A 209 13.44 -8.71 -26.29
CA SER A 209 13.02 -9.51 -27.46
C SER A 209 12.73 -8.67 -28.70
N VAL A 210 12.28 -7.42 -28.53
CA VAL A 210 12.07 -6.47 -29.63
C VAL A 210 13.42 -6.06 -30.24
N ALA A 211 14.44 -5.83 -29.40
CA ALA A 211 15.80 -5.56 -29.86
C ALA A 211 16.40 -6.78 -30.60
N ALA A 212 16.17 -8.00 -30.09
CA ALA A 212 16.59 -9.23 -30.76
C ALA A 212 15.96 -9.38 -32.15
N MET A 213 14.66 -9.06 -32.30
CA MET A 213 14.00 -9.03 -33.63
C MET A 213 14.64 -8.00 -34.57
N HIS A 214 14.98 -6.81 -34.07
CA HIS A 214 15.68 -5.80 -34.87
C HIS A 214 17.06 -6.27 -35.32
N MET A 215 17.84 -6.89 -34.42
CA MET A 215 19.14 -7.48 -34.76
C MET A 215 19.04 -8.58 -35.81
N ALA A 216 18.04 -9.47 -35.70
CA ALA A 216 17.83 -10.53 -36.69
C ALA A 216 17.58 -9.94 -38.09
N ARG A 217 16.78 -8.86 -38.18
CA ARG A 217 16.58 -8.14 -39.43
C ARG A 217 17.89 -7.56 -39.97
N LEU A 218 18.68 -6.87 -39.15
CA LEU A 218 19.97 -6.30 -39.57
C LEU A 218 20.97 -7.38 -40.03
N ALA A 219 20.97 -8.54 -39.37
CA ALA A 219 21.80 -9.66 -39.75
C ALA A 219 21.41 -10.20 -41.14
N HIS A 220 20.11 -10.36 -41.40
CA HIS A 220 19.62 -10.78 -42.71
C HIS A 220 19.90 -9.75 -43.80
N ASP A 221 19.65 -8.46 -43.55
CA ASP A 221 20.00 -7.39 -44.50
C ASP A 221 21.49 -7.44 -44.88
N ARG A 222 22.36 -7.77 -43.91
CA ARG A 222 23.80 -7.92 -44.14
C ARG A 222 24.14 -9.18 -44.94
N ILE A 223 23.46 -10.28 -44.68
CA ILE A 223 23.63 -11.54 -45.43
C ILE A 223 23.26 -11.33 -46.89
N ASP A 224 22.08 -10.77 -47.17
CA ASP A 224 21.59 -10.51 -48.53
C ASP A 224 22.58 -9.62 -49.31
N ALA A 225 23.10 -8.58 -48.65
CA ALA A 225 24.10 -7.70 -49.24
C ALA A 225 25.44 -8.41 -49.53
N LEU A 226 25.84 -9.36 -48.69
CA LEU A 226 27.05 -10.16 -48.92
C LEU A 226 26.85 -11.17 -50.05
N GLU A 227 25.70 -11.86 -50.10
CA GLU A 227 25.36 -12.79 -51.17
C GLU A 227 25.33 -12.09 -52.54
N ALA A 228 24.70 -10.92 -52.63
CA ALA A 228 24.71 -10.12 -53.85
C ALA A 228 26.13 -9.70 -54.29
N ARG A 229 27.03 -9.42 -53.33
CA ARG A 229 28.43 -9.10 -53.64
C ARG A 229 29.20 -10.32 -54.14
N ILE A 230 29.00 -11.47 -53.52
CA ILE A 230 29.63 -12.74 -53.92
C ILE A 230 29.20 -13.08 -55.35
N GLN A 231 27.90 -13.05 -55.64
CA GLN A 231 27.38 -13.35 -56.97
C GLN A 231 27.94 -12.40 -58.05
N ASN A 232 28.09 -11.12 -57.73
CA ASN A 232 28.73 -10.15 -58.64
C ASN A 232 30.22 -10.39 -58.87
N LEU A 233 30.93 -10.99 -57.91
CA LEU A 233 32.34 -11.34 -58.05
C LEU A 233 32.48 -12.62 -58.87
N GLU A 234 31.69 -13.64 -58.58
CA GLU A 234 31.67 -14.91 -59.33
C GLU A 234 31.37 -14.68 -60.82
N ASN A 235 30.36 -13.85 -61.13
CA ASN A 235 30.02 -13.51 -62.51
C ASN A 235 31.13 -12.72 -63.26
N LYS A 236 32.01 -12.03 -62.53
CA LYS A 236 33.15 -11.29 -63.11
C LYS A 236 34.37 -12.17 -63.38
N GLU A 237 34.51 -13.29 -62.68
CA GLU A 237 35.59 -14.24 -62.93
C GLU A 237 35.29 -15.18 -64.11
N GLU A 238 34.00 -15.31 -64.48
CA GLU A 238 33.56 -16.09 -65.65
C GLU A 238 33.52 -15.30 -66.98
N SER A 239 33.74 -13.98 -66.95
CA SER A 239 33.78 -13.09 -68.13
C SER A 239 35.19 -12.69 -68.54
#